data_AF-H1SAH2-F1
#
_entry.id   AF-H1SAH2-F1
#
_cell.length_a   1.000
_cell.length_b   1.000
_cell.length_c   1.000
_cell.angle_alpha   90.00
_cell.angle_beta   90.00
_cell.angle_gamma   90.00
#
_symmetry.space_group_name_H-M   'P 1'
#
loop_
_entity.id
_entity.type
_entity.pdbx_description
1 polymer ?
#
loop_
_entity_poly.entity_id
_entity_poly.type
_entity_poly.pdbx_seq_one_letter_code
_entity_poly.pdbx_strand_id
1 'polypeptide(L)' 'MNQCLQRLEQPQRQAISLAYLKDMSHSELSEQLQVPLGTIKSWIRRGLERLRTCLESLS' A
#
# COMPACT_ATOMS: atom_id res chain seq x y z
N MET A 1 -8.91 -8.25 7.18
CA MET A 1 -7.83 -7.26 6.93
C MET A 1 -6.47 -7.92 6.68
N ASN A 2 -5.87 -8.61 7.66
CA ASN A 2 -4.51 -9.19 7.52
C ASN A 2 -4.36 -10.17 6.34
N GLN A 3 -5.35 -11.04 6.09
CA GLN A 3 -5.31 -11.96 4.94
C GLN A 3 -5.31 -11.23 3.59
N CYS A 4 -6.02 -10.11 3.46
CA CYS A 4 -6.05 -9.31 2.23
C CYS A 4 -4.75 -8.53 2.03
N LEU A 5 -4.15 -7.99 3.10
CA LEU A 5 -2.82 -7.40 3.06
C LEU A 5 -1.76 -8.42 2.60
N GLN A 6 -1.94 -9.69 2.96
CA GLN A 6 -1.07 -10.78 2.52
C GLN A 6 -1.16 -11.10 1.02
N ARG A 7 -2.21 -10.67 0.32
CA ARG A 7 -2.38 -10.84 -1.14
C ARG A 7 -1.77 -9.71 -1.98
N LEU A 8 -1.25 -8.67 -1.31
CA LEU A 8 -0.54 -7.58 -1.97
C LEU A 8 0.91 -7.97 -2.27
N GLU A 9 1.43 -7.50 -3.40
CA GLU A 9 2.86 -7.55 -3.67
C GLU A 9 3.64 -6.82 -2.57
N GLN A 10 4.86 -7.27 -2.29
CA GLN A 10 5.69 -6.73 -1.21
C GLN A 10 5.79 -5.20 -1.24
N PRO A 11 6.04 -4.52 -2.38
CA PRO A 11 6.15 -3.06 -2.40
C PRO A 11 4.83 -2.35 -2.07
N GLN A 12 3.71 -2.90 -2.53
CA GLN A 12 2.36 -2.35 -2.27
C GLN A 12 2.00 -2.51 -0.79
N ARG A 13 2.28 -3.69 -0.23
CA ARG A 13 2.06 -3.99 1.18
C ARG A 13 2.88 -3.09 2.08
N GLN A 14 4.17 -2.92 1.77
CA GLN A 14 5.06 -2.06 2.53
C GLN A 14 4.60 -0.59 2.49
N ALA A 15 4.28 -0.08 1.30
CA ALA A 15 3.78 1.28 1.13
C ALA A 15 2.47 1.52 1.90
N ILE A 16 1.52 0.58 1.84
CA ILE A 16 0.25 0.68 2.58
C ILE A 16 0.47 0.59 4.09
N SER A 17 1.29 -0.34 4.57
CA SER A 17 1.56 -0.48 6.00
C SER A 17 2.20 0.79 6.58
N LEU A 18 3.16 1.38 5.88
CA LEU A 18 3.81 2.61 6.31
C LEU A 18 2.86 3.82 6.22
N ALA A 19 2.07 3.93 5.15
CA ALA A 19 1.10 5.02 5.01
C ALA A 19 0.00 4.99 6.09
N TYR A 20 -0.57 3.81 6.37
CA TYR A 20 -1.78 3.69 7.18
C TYR A 20 -1.55 3.16 8.61
N LEU A 21 -0.41 2.53 8.90
CA LEU A 21 -0.07 2.06 10.25
C LEU A 21 1.01 2.91 10.92
N LYS A 22 1.71 3.75 10.15
CA LYS A 22 2.76 4.66 10.63
C LYS A 22 2.49 6.12 10.27
N ASP A 23 1.31 6.43 9.74
CA ASP A 23 0.86 7.78 9.36
C ASP A 23 1.85 8.54 8.45
N MET A 24 2.64 7.80 7.65
CA MET A 24 3.60 8.41 6.74
C MET A 24 2.91 8.97 5.49
N SER A 25 3.28 10.19 5.13
CA SER A 25 2.90 10.79 3.85
C SER A 25 3.58 10.09 2.67
N HIS A 26 3.02 10.29 1.47
CA HIS A 26 3.62 9.78 0.23
C HIS A 26 5.04 10.32 -0.03
N SER A 27 5.34 11.55 0.40
CA SER A 27 6.68 12.16 0.31
C SER A 27 7.66 11.50 1.26
N GLU A 28 7.29 11.31 2.54
CA GLU A 28 8.15 10.63 3.51
C GLU A 28 8.41 9.18 3.08
N LEU A 29 7.43 8.50 2.49
CA LEU A 29 7.60 7.19 1.88
C LEU A 29 8.60 7.20 0.72
N SER A 30 8.52 8.21 -0.14
CA SER A 30 9.41 8.36 -1.29
C SER A 30 10.87 8.51 -0.84
N GLU A 31 11.08 9.33 0.19
CA GLU A 31 12.38 9.55 0.81
C GLU A 31 12.88 8.32 1.57
N GLN A 32 12.05 7.72 2.43
CA GLN A 32 12.45 6.57 3.24
C GLN A 32 12.75 5.33 2.39
N LEU A 33 11.95 5.07 1.35
CA LEU A 33 12.12 3.90 0.50
C LEU A 33 13.05 4.15 -0.70
N GLN A 34 13.52 5.40 -0.89
CA GLN A 34 14.35 5.81 -2.03
C GLN A 34 13.70 5.44 -3.38
N VAL A 35 12.40 5.67 -3.49
CA VAL A 35 11.56 5.33 -4.65
C VAL A 35 10.85 6.61 -5.12
N PRO A 36 10.72 6.86 -6.44
CA PRO A 36 10.04 8.05 -6.93
C PRO A 36 8.61 8.19 -6.40
N LEU A 37 8.20 9.42 -6.07
CA LEU A 37 6.86 9.72 -5.53
C LEU A 37 5.72 9.18 -6.42
N GLY A 38 5.89 9.23 -7.75
CA GLY A 38 4.92 8.66 -8.70
C GLY A 38 4.76 7.14 -8.57
N THR A 39 5.84 6.43 -8.26
CA THR A 39 5.84 4.98 -8.00
C THR A 39 5.18 4.67 -6.67
N ILE A 40 5.47 5.42 -5.60
CA ILE A 40 4.78 5.29 -4.30
C ILE A 40 3.27 5.45 -4.46
N LYS A 41 2.82 6.53 -5.12
CA LYS A 41 1.40 6.77 -5.40
C LYS A 41 0.78 5.62 -6.20
N SER A 42 1.50 5.10 -7.20
CA SER A 42 1.04 3.97 -8.00
C SER A 42 0.93 2.67 -7.20
N TRP A 43 1.87 2.39 -6.29
CA TRP A 43 1.82 1.25 -5.38
C TRP A 43 0.65 1.34 -4.40
N ILE A 44 0.43 2.50 -3.80
CA ILE A 44 -0.68 2.72 -2.86
C ILE A 44 -2.02 2.57 -3.58
N ARG A 45 -2.20 3.23 -4.73
CA ARG A 45 -3.43 3.13 -5.52
C ARG A 45 -3.76 1.68 -5.87
N ARG A 46 -2.83 0.95 -6.51
CA ARG A 46 -3.05 -0.45 -6.89
C ARG A 46 -3.24 -1.37 -5.69
N GLY A 47 -2.53 -1.10 -4.60
CA GLY A 47 -2.69 -1.86 -3.37
C GLY A 47 -4.07 -1.67 -2.74
N LEU A 48 -4.59 -0.44 -2.69
CA LEU A 48 -5.93 -0.15 -2.19
C LEU A 48 -7.02 -0.77 -3.07
N GLU A 49 -6.87 -0.71 -4.40
CA GLU A 49 -7.76 -1.40 -5.34
C GLU A 49 -7.84 -2.90 -5.05
N ARG A 50 -6.68 -3.56 -4.89
CA ARG A 50 -6.61 -4.99 -4.57
C ARG A 50 -7.18 -5.31 -3.18
N LEU A 51 -6.94 -4.45 -2.20
CA LEU A 51 -7.53 -4.62 -0.86
C LEU A 51 -9.04 -4.53 -0.92
N ARG A 52 -9.59 -3.55 -1.63
CA ARG A 52 -11.03 -3.40 -1.82
C ARG A 52 -11.64 -4.65 -2.45
N THR A 53 -11.11 -5.10 -3.58
CA THR A 53 -11.59 -6.33 -4.24
C THR A 53 -11.50 -7.54 -3.33
N CYS A 54 -10.43 -7.68 -2.55
CA CYS A 54 -10.29 -8.79 -1.60
C CYS A 54 -11.34 -8.73 -0.47
N LEU A 55 -11.58 -7.55 0.10
CA LEU A 55 -12.57 -7.37 1.16
C LEU A 55 -14.00 -7.59 0.64
N GLU A 56 -14.32 -7.13 -0.57
CA GLU A 56 -15.59 -7.39 -1.25
C GLU A 56 -15.78 -8.88 -1.56
N SER A 57 -14.70 -9.65 -1.79
CA SER A 57 -14.80 -11.10 -2.00
C SER A 57 -15.03 -11.92 -0.72
N LEU A 58 -14.95 -11.27 0.45
CA LEU A 58 -15.15 -11.90 1.77
C LEU A 58 -16.55 -11.62 2.36
N SER A 59 -17.35 -10.78 1.71
CA SER A 59 -18.75 -10.49 2.05
C SER A 59 -19.71 -11.35 1.24
#